data_AF-A0A7H1PTV5-F1
#
_entry.id   AF-A0A7H1PTV5-F1
#
_cell.length_a   1.000
_cell.length_b   1.000
_cell.length_c   1.000
_cell.angle_alpha   90.00
_cell.angle_beta   90.00
_cell.angle_gamma   90.00
#
_symmetry.space_group_name_H-M   'P 1'
#
loop_
_entity.id
_entity.type
_entity.pdbx_description
1 polymer ?
#
loop_
_entity_poly.entity_id
_entity_poly.type
_entity_poly.pdbx_seq_one_letter_code
_entity_poly.pdbx_strand_id
1 'polypeptide(L)'
;MGYAHEYATAVMRRGRIPMEPADFVPNWSDRPRKGKFFPDAPVLPLPDGGCADDATLGRGLFGPRGTGAFSLPLLGAMLRDSYGLTGRRLAVQANSDLGSLPFHTHANWSRGTSSGGGLYPIGIHWLSGASGPLAPGVYYYDTPRNAFARTLSGDVTGEVRTALGDLEEAAETDQFLVLGVTFWQNAFKYNSFSYHVVTMDIGALLQTWRMWARAHGLHIGAALWFDEPRLGRVLGLDPEEDGVFAVVPLTWEKPDEDDTGKQAAPATPGARVRHVPDERSRRVLTFPTVHAIHAATLEGAADRPAPGTLDSALVTPPGPGERVALPAPLALEATARRALRERRSSFGRFTATTPLDPDRLSAALAAAVAAGTLDTDAETPGAAPLTRQYVFVNHVRGIAPGIYEHDRETNELVLMKLGDFGGFLQENYFLANYNLEQAAAVLVPAARTHTVLDTVGDRGLRLVNAVIGATAQAVYTASSAAGMGCGVALGFDCVSFAEELGLAERGEIPLLVMMIGNEAPRPAGYRFDIVAP
;
A
#
# COMPACT_ATOMS: atom_id res chain seq x y z
N MET A 1 -5.50 -8.49 25.99
CA MET A 1 -4.54 -8.56 24.85
C MET A 1 -5.18 -9.46 23.83
N GLY A 2 -5.47 -8.94 22.64
CA GLY A 2 -6.10 -9.72 21.57
C GLY A 2 -5.06 -10.52 20.79
N TYR A 3 -5.51 -11.33 19.83
CA TYR A 3 -4.62 -12.17 19.03
C TYR A 3 -3.70 -11.33 18.12
N ALA A 4 -4.12 -10.10 17.77
CA ALA A 4 -3.29 -9.20 16.95
C ALA A 4 -1.99 -8.77 17.66
N HIS A 5 -1.96 -8.67 18.99
CA HIS A 5 -0.72 -8.38 19.73
C HIS A 5 0.30 -9.52 19.59
N GLU A 6 -0.17 -10.77 19.72
CA GLU A 6 0.66 -11.96 19.55
C GLU A 6 1.17 -12.06 18.11
N TYR A 7 0.28 -11.84 17.14
CA TYR A 7 0.64 -11.83 15.72
C TYR A 7 1.67 -10.73 15.39
N ALA A 8 1.47 -9.51 15.86
CA ALA A 8 2.41 -8.40 15.65
C ALA A 8 3.79 -8.69 16.27
N THR A 9 3.80 -9.27 17.47
CA THR A 9 5.05 -9.70 18.14
C THR A 9 5.75 -10.83 17.36
N ALA A 10 5.00 -11.80 16.84
CA ALA A 10 5.53 -12.88 16.02
C ALA A 10 6.14 -12.35 14.71
N VAL A 11 5.47 -11.38 14.07
CA VAL A 11 5.99 -10.68 12.89
C VAL A 11 7.32 -9.99 13.19
N MET A 12 7.40 -9.22 14.28
CA MET A 12 8.64 -8.55 14.70
C MET A 12 9.79 -9.54 14.90
N ARG A 13 9.50 -10.72 15.46
CA ARG A 13 10.53 -11.72 15.78
C ARG A 13 10.82 -12.70 14.64
N ARG A 14 10.12 -12.60 13.50
CA ARG A 14 10.13 -13.63 12.43
C ARG A 14 11.52 -13.92 11.85
N GLY A 15 12.45 -12.96 11.92
CA GLY A 15 13.83 -13.13 11.49
C GLY A 15 14.67 -14.03 12.41
N ARG A 16 14.29 -14.11 13.68
CA ARG A 16 14.96 -14.92 14.72
C ARG A 16 14.16 -16.18 15.08
N ILE A 17 12.82 -16.10 15.02
CA ILE A 17 11.88 -17.19 15.32
C ILE A 17 10.90 -17.28 14.15
N PRO A 18 11.06 -18.25 13.22
CA PRO A 18 10.18 -18.40 12.08
C PRO A 18 8.71 -18.54 12.48
N MET A 19 7.80 -17.98 11.68
CA MET A 19 6.37 -18.21 11.85
C MET A 19 6.00 -19.57 11.23
N GLU A 20 5.25 -20.39 11.96
CA GLU A 20 4.78 -21.69 11.46
C GLU A 20 3.87 -21.53 10.23
N PRO A 21 3.92 -22.44 9.24
CA PRO A 21 4.86 -23.55 9.10
C PRO A 21 6.27 -23.08 8.70
N ALA A 22 7.29 -23.40 9.51
CA ALA A 22 8.67 -22.93 9.30
C ALA A 22 9.31 -23.49 8.00
N ASP A 23 9.03 -24.74 7.66
CA ASP A 23 9.61 -25.45 6.52
C ASP A 23 8.77 -25.36 5.24
N PHE A 24 7.83 -24.41 5.17
CA PHE A 24 6.96 -24.27 4.00
C PHE A 24 7.72 -23.76 2.77
N VAL A 25 7.62 -24.52 1.68
CA VAL A 25 8.21 -24.16 0.39
C VAL A 25 7.11 -23.82 -0.62
N PRO A 26 7.08 -22.57 -1.15
CA PRO A 26 6.13 -22.18 -2.19
C PRO A 26 6.25 -23.01 -3.47
N ASN A 27 5.13 -23.55 -3.94
CA ASN A 27 5.08 -24.19 -5.26
C ASN A 27 4.81 -23.17 -6.36
N TRP A 28 5.87 -22.60 -6.94
CA TRP A 28 5.76 -21.60 -8.00
C TRP A 28 5.11 -22.10 -9.30
N SER A 29 5.19 -23.41 -9.59
CA SER A 29 4.53 -23.98 -10.76
C SER A 29 3.00 -23.93 -10.63
N ASP A 30 2.50 -24.12 -9.39
CA ASP A 30 1.09 -24.12 -9.02
C ASP A 30 0.63 -22.80 -8.37
N ARG A 31 1.34 -21.69 -8.61
CA ARG A 31 0.99 -20.39 -8.02
C ARG A 31 -0.42 -19.91 -8.45
N PRO A 32 -1.10 -19.07 -7.66
CA PRO A 32 -2.39 -18.50 -8.03
C PRO A 32 -2.31 -17.47 -9.15
N ARG A 33 -3.49 -17.07 -9.65
CA ARG A 33 -3.61 -15.91 -10.54
C ARG A 33 -3.32 -14.62 -9.78
N LYS A 34 -2.82 -13.61 -10.49
CA LYS A 34 -2.65 -12.25 -9.94
C LYS A 34 -3.94 -11.45 -10.15
N GLY A 35 -4.94 -11.75 -9.33
CA GLY A 35 -6.33 -11.28 -9.46
C GLY A 35 -7.30 -12.42 -9.80
N LYS A 36 -8.59 -12.22 -9.53
CA LYS A 36 -9.68 -13.15 -9.86
C LYS A 36 -9.96 -13.10 -11.36
N PHE A 37 -10.45 -14.21 -11.92
CA PHE A 37 -10.86 -14.30 -13.32
C PHE A 37 -12.26 -14.89 -13.41
N PHE A 38 -13.21 -14.16 -14.00
CA PHE A 38 -14.60 -14.58 -14.14
C PHE A 38 -14.90 -14.83 -15.63
N PRO A 39 -14.74 -16.06 -16.14
CA PRO A 39 -14.86 -16.34 -17.58
C PRO A 39 -16.25 -16.05 -18.15
N ASP A 40 -17.30 -16.27 -17.36
CA ASP A 40 -18.70 -16.14 -17.79
C ASP A 40 -19.30 -14.75 -17.51
N ALA A 41 -18.54 -13.85 -16.88
CA ALA A 41 -19.01 -12.51 -16.57
C ALA A 41 -18.92 -11.60 -17.82
N PRO A 42 -19.96 -10.84 -18.16
CA PRO A 42 -19.88 -9.83 -19.22
C PRO A 42 -18.78 -8.80 -18.93
N VAL A 43 -17.95 -8.50 -19.93
CA VAL A 43 -16.81 -7.59 -19.81
C VAL A 43 -17.12 -6.26 -20.50
N LEU A 44 -16.89 -5.16 -19.80
CA LEU A 44 -17.09 -3.79 -20.25
C LEU A 44 -15.75 -3.06 -20.24
N PRO A 45 -15.20 -2.64 -21.40
CA PRO A 45 -13.91 -1.96 -21.45
C PRO A 45 -13.99 -0.61 -20.73
N LEU A 46 -12.93 -0.26 -20.00
CA LEU A 46 -12.84 1.03 -19.33
C LEU A 46 -12.30 2.11 -20.28
N PRO A 47 -12.91 3.30 -20.34
CA PRO A 47 -12.34 4.44 -21.04
C PRO A 47 -11.03 4.91 -20.36
N ASP A 48 -10.12 5.49 -21.13
CA ASP A 48 -8.95 6.20 -20.61
C ASP A 48 -9.26 7.70 -20.55
N GLY A 49 -9.49 8.23 -19.36
CA GLY A 49 -9.71 9.66 -19.13
C GLY A 49 -8.47 10.53 -19.25
N GLY A 50 -7.31 9.97 -19.60
CA GLY A 50 -6.06 10.73 -19.66
C GLY A 50 -5.51 11.08 -18.28
N CYS A 51 -4.50 11.94 -18.25
CA CYS A 51 -3.97 12.60 -17.06
C CYS A 51 -3.65 14.02 -17.47
N ALA A 52 -4.20 15.01 -16.77
CA ALA A 52 -3.93 16.42 -17.06
C ALA A 52 -2.45 16.74 -16.81
N ASP A 53 -1.90 17.69 -17.58
CA ASP A 53 -0.48 18.07 -17.47
C ASP A 53 -0.15 18.74 -16.12
N ASP A 54 -1.13 19.39 -15.49
CA ASP A 54 -1.04 20.02 -14.17
C ASP A 54 -1.35 19.06 -13.01
N ALA A 55 -1.69 17.80 -13.29
CA ALA A 55 -1.90 16.77 -12.28
C ALA A 55 -0.55 16.17 -11.81
N THR A 56 0.30 17.03 -11.23
CA THR A 56 1.64 16.68 -10.75
C THR A 56 1.60 15.81 -9.49
N LEU A 57 2.66 15.02 -9.27
CA LEU A 57 2.81 14.26 -8.03
C LEU A 57 2.92 15.18 -6.81
N GLY A 58 3.59 16.33 -6.95
CA GLY A 58 3.66 17.34 -5.89
C GLY A 58 2.28 17.79 -5.44
N ARG A 59 1.36 18.05 -6.38
CA ARG A 59 -0.05 18.32 -6.07
C ARG A 59 -0.74 17.11 -5.42
N GLY A 60 -0.46 15.90 -5.92
CA GLY A 60 -1.02 14.66 -5.36
C GLY A 60 -0.63 14.38 -3.90
N LEU A 61 0.61 14.68 -3.51
CA LEU A 61 1.10 14.47 -2.15
C LEU A 61 0.75 15.65 -1.23
N PHE A 62 0.97 16.87 -1.69
CA PHE A 62 1.01 18.07 -0.83
C PHE A 62 -0.08 19.09 -1.12
N GLY A 63 -0.86 18.90 -2.19
CA GLY A 63 -1.95 19.81 -2.57
C GLY A 63 -3.12 19.80 -1.58
N PRO A 64 -4.09 20.70 -1.74
CA PRO A 64 -5.28 20.73 -0.89
C PRO A 64 -6.17 19.49 -1.10
N ARG A 65 -7.12 19.26 -0.19
CA ARG A 65 -8.19 18.26 -0.40
C ARG A 65 -9.04 18.72 -1.58
N GLY A 66 -9.31 17.82 -2.53
CA GLY A 66 -10.11 18.13 -3.72
C GLY A 66 -11.61 18.17 -3.44
N THR A 67 -12.36 18.87 -4.27
CA THR A 67 -13.84 18.96 -4.21
C THR A 67 -14.51 18.49 -5.50
N GLY A 68 -13.72 18.05 -6.49
CA GLY A 68 -14.25 17.50 -7.73
C GLY A 68 -14.88 16.13 -7.54
N ALA A 69 -15.55 15.66 -8.60
CA ALA A 69 -16.24 14.38 -8.62
C ALA A 69 -15.62 13.42 -9.65
N PHE A 70 -15.75 12.12 -9.40
CA PHE A 70 -15.33 11.09 -10.33
C PHE A 70 -16.32 10.96 -11.49
N SER A 71 -15.74 10.73 -12.66
CA SER A 71 -16.40 10.22 -13.86
C SER A 71 -15.86 8.83 -14.19
N LEU A 72 -16.56 8.08 -15.05
CA LEU A 72 -16.05 6.77 -15.50
C LEU A 72 -14.68 6.86 -16.21
N PRO A 73 -14.39 7.86 -17.06
CA PRO A 73 -13.04 8.07 -17.61
C PRO A 73 -11.97 8.31 -16.54
N LEU A 74 -12.24 9.12 -15.51
CA LEU A 74 -11.29 9.37 -14.42
C LEU A 74 -11.07 8.10 -13.58
N LEU A 75 -12.14 7.38 -13.24
CA LEU A 75 -12.03 6.10 -12.54
C LEU A 75 -11.21 5.08 -13.36
N GLY A 76 -11.49 4.96 -14.66
CA GLY A 76 -10.75 4.08 -15.56
C GLY A 76 -9.25 4.43 -15.64
N ALA A 77 -8.93 5.72 -15.72
CA ALA A 77 -7.55 6.20 -15.71
C ALA A 77 -6.84 5.91 -14.38
N MET A 78 -7.49 6.17 -13.24
CA MET A 78 -6.96 5.87 -11.91
C MET A 78 -6.68 4.38 -11.73
N LEU A 79 -7.64 3.52 -12.09
CA LEU A 79 -7.49 2.07 -11.99
C LEU A 79 -6.35 1.56 -12.88
N ARG A 80 -6.25 2.07 -14.12
CA ARG A 80 -5.18 1.73 -15.05
C ARG A 80 -3.80 2.14 -14.56
N ASP A 81 -3.67 3.37 -14.07
CA ASP A 81 -2.38 3.92 -13.61
C ASP A 81 -1.96 3.34 -12.25
N SER A 82 -2.90 2.90 -11.42
CA SER A 82 -2.63 2.28 -10.11
C SER A 82 -2.38 0.77 -10.22
N TYR A 83 -3.41 0.00 -10.55
CA TYR A 83 -3.41 -1.46 -10.46
C TYR A 83 -3.45 -2.15 -11.83
N GLY A 84 -3.68 -1.41 -12.91
CA GLY A 84 -3.54 -1.88 -14.29
C GLY A 84 -2.11 -2.35 -14.61
N LEU A 85 -1.99 -3.19 -15.64
CA LEU A 85 -0.68 -3.61 -16.14
C LEU A 85 -0.03 -2.44 -16.91
N THR A 86 1.01 -1.84 -16.35
CA THR A 86 1.65 -0.63 -16.91
C THR A 86 2.81 -0.93 -17.85
N GLY A 87 3.41 -2.12 -17.74
CA GLY A 87 4.56 -2.50 -18.57
C GLY A 87 5.10 -3.88 -18.26
N ARG A 88 5.78 -4.50 -19.23
CA ARG A 88 6.49 -5.76 -19.02
C ARG A 88 7.89 -5.48 -18.47
N ARG A 89 8.27 -6.12 -17.38
CA ARG A 89 9.60 -6.02 -16.78
C ARG A 89 10.58 -6.89 -17.57
N LEU A 90 11.48 -6.24 -18.31
CA LEU A 90 12.54 -6.90 -19.09
C LEU A 90 13.95 -6.54 -18.63
N ALA A 91 14.08 -5.55 -17.75
CA ALA A 91 15.39 -5.11 -17.26
C ALA A 91 15.99 -6.16 -16.31
N VAL A 92 17.27 -6.47 -16.52
CA VAL A 92 18.07 -7.30 -15.60
C VAL A 92 18.26 -6.57 -14.26
N GLN A 93 18.11 -7.33 -13.16
CA GLN A 93 18.24 -6.87 -11.78
C GLN A 93 18.39 -8.07 -10.83
N ALA A 94 18.94 -7.86 -9.63
CA ALA A 94 19.35 -8.89 -8.67
C ALA A 94 18.20 -9.75 -8.15
N ASN A 95 16.96 -9.29 -8.26
CA ASN A 95 15.79 -10.07 -7.87
C ASN A 95 15.19 -10.86 -9.05
N SER A 96 15.92 -11.02 -10.17
CA SER A 96 15.45 -11.79 -11.33
C SER A 96 16.15 -13.14 -11.40
N ASP A 97 15.37 -14.21 -11.56
CA ASP A 97 15.89 -15.45 -12.10
C ASP A 97 16.14 -15.26 -13.61
N LEU A 98 17.41 -15.25 -14.02
CA LEU A 98 17.81 -15.03 -15.42
C LEU A 98 17.18 -16.06 -16.36
N GLY A 99 16.91 -17.28 -15.88
CA GLY A 99 16.25 -18.32 -16.65
C GLY A 99 14.81 -17.97 -17.03
N SER A 100 14.14 -17.10 -16.27
CA SER A 100 12.72 -16.74 -16.47
C SER A 100 12.49 -15.60 -17.47
N LEU A 101 13.51 -14.76 -17.74
CA LEU A 101 13.38 -13.56 -18.57
C LEU A 101 12.98 -13.83 -20.03
N PRO A 102 13.51 -14.87 -20.72
CA PRO A 102 13.18 -15.12 -22.12
C PRO A 102 11.78 -15.69 -22.35
N PHE A 103 11.16 -16.29 -21.33
CA PHE A 103 9.89 -17.01 -21.49
C PHE A 103 8.69 -16.05 -21.43
N HIS A 104 8.07 -15.77 -22.58
CA HIS A 104 6.91 -14.87 -22.66
C HIS A 104 5.70 -15.32 -21.82
N THR A 105 5.53 -16.63 -21.62
CA THR A 105 4.50 -17.22 -20.75
C THR A 105 4.70 -16.92 -19.27
N HIS A 106 5.88 -16.48 -18.86
CA HIS A 106 6.23 -16.09 -17.49
C HIS A 106 6.47 -14.58 -17.34
N ALA A 107 5.96 -13.77 -18.27
CA ALA A 107 6.13 -12.32 -18.25
C ALA A 107 5.72 -11.69 -16.90
N ASN A 108 6.66 -11.00 -16.27
CA ASN A 108 6.40 -10.20 -15.08
C ASN A 108 5.96 -8.80 -15.51
N TRP A 109 4.82 -8.36 -15.01
CA TRP A 109 4.25 -7.04 -15.31
C TRP A 109 4.42 -6.08 -14.14
N SER A 110 4.69 -4.81 -14.43
CA SER A 110 4.62 -3.71 -13.48
C SER A 110 3.17 -3.20 -13.34
N ARG A 111 2.90 -2.65 -12.16
CA ARG A 111 1.73 -1.85 -11.82
C ARG A 111 2.22 -0.56 -11.15
N GLY A 112 1.41 0.50 -11.14
CA GLY A 112 1.78 1.75 -10.48
C GLY A 112 1.89 1.61 -8.96
N THR A 113 1.02 0.80 -8.37
CA THR A 113 1.05 0.43 -6.96
C THR A 113 2.10 -0.66 -6.69
N SER A 114 2.86 -0.49 -5.61
CA SER A 114 3.78 -1.51 -5.09
C SER A 114 3.03 -2.63 -4.38
N SER A 115 3.62 -3.83 -4.32
CA SER A 115 3.03 -4.97 -3.61
C SER A 115 4.13 -5.90 -3.13
N GLY A 116 3.97 -6.46 -1.93
CA GLY A 116 4.86 -7.45 -1.35
C GLY A 116 5.10 -8.60 -2.31
N GLY A 117 6.36 -8.77 -2.75
CA GLY A 117 6.75 -9.81 -3.69
C GLY A 117 6.17 -9.67 -5.10
N GLY A 118 5.47 -8.57 -5.41
CA GLY A 118 4.76 -8.35 -6.66
C GLY A 118 3.65 -9.38 -6.92
N LEU A 119 2.95 -9.80 -5.86
CA LEU A 119 1.90 -10.81 -5.93
C LEU A 119 0.53 -10.22 -6.28
N TYR A 120 0.28 -8.99 -5.86
CA TYR A 120 -0.94 -8.22 -6.17
C TYR A 120 -2.24 -8.95 -5.77
N PRO A 121 -2.46 -9.19 -4.47
CA PRO A 121 -3.57 -10.01 -3.96
C PRO A 121 -4.91 -9.25 -3.84
N ILE A 122 -4.96 -7.98 -4.19
CA ILE A 122 -6.14 -7.13 -3.97
C ILE A 122 -7.12 -7.30 -5.13
N GLY A 123 -8.35 -7.69 -4.83
CA GLY A 123 -9.48 -7.60 -5.73
C GLY A 123 -10.17 -6.24 -5.59
N ILE A 124 -10.36 -5.53 -6.71
CA ILE A 124 -11.04 -4.23 -6.73
C ILE A 124 -12.44 -4.44 -7.31
N HIS A 125 -13.47 -4.14 -6.53
CA HIS A 125 -14.87 -4.21 -6.96
C HIS A 125 -15.45 -2.79 -6.97
N TRP A 126 -16.12 -2.40 -8.04
CA TRP A 126 -16.94 -1.21 -8.10
C TRP A 126 -18.41 -1.61 -7.91
N LEU A 127 -19.00 -1.17 -6.81
CA LEU A 127 -20.41 -1.29 -6.52
C LEU A 127 -21.05 0.02 -6.97
N SER A 128 -21.75 -0.05 -8.09
CA SER A 128 -22.29 1.11 -8.79
C SER A 128 -23.80 1.14 -8.68
N GLY A 129 -24.34 2.28 -8.22
CA GLY A 129 -25.76 2.59 -8.19
C GLY A 129 -26.22 3.37 -9.43
N ALA A 130 -27.42 3.93 -9.34
CA ALA A 130 -28.11 4.59 -10.43
C ALA A 130 -27.45 5.88 -10.96
N SER A 131 -26.59 6.56 -10.18
CA SER A 131 -25.87 7.74 -10.66
C SER A 131 -24.75 7.41 -11.66
N GLY A 132 -24.31 6.15 -11.69
CA GLY A 132 -23.27 5.68 -12.59
C GLY A 132 -23.73 5.60 -14.05
N PRO A 133 -22.80 5.67 -15.03
CA PRO A 133 -23.14 5.52 -16.44
C PRO A 133 -23.40 4.06 -16.85
N LEU A 134 -23.12 3.09 -15.98
CA LEU A 134 -23.41 1.68 -16.20
C LEU A 134 -24.68 1.27 -15.44
N ALA A 135 -25.30 0.16 -15.86
CA ALA A 135 -26.41 -0.40 -15.10
C ALA A 135 -26.00 -0.69 -13.65
N PRO A 136 -26.86 -0.48 -12.63
CA PRO A 136 -26.49 -0.77 -11.25
C PRO A 136 -26.06 -2.22 -11.06
N GLY A 137 -25.01 -2.44 -10.26
CA GLY A 137 -24.42 -3.76 -10.11
C GLY A 137 -23.06 -3.80 -9.41
N VAL A 138 -22.47 -4.99 -9.40
CA VAL A 138 -21.12 -5.25 -8.90
C VAL A 138 -20.21 -5.54 -10.09
N TYR A 139 -19.10 -4.82 -10.16
CA TYR A 139 -18.13 -4.87 -11.24
C TYR A 139 -16.75 -5.17 -10.70
N TYR A 140 -16.14 -6.29 -11.10
CA TYR A 140 -14.76 -6.60 -10.77
C TYR A 140 -13.80 -5.96 -11.78
N TYR A 141 -12.77 -5.26 -11.31
CA TYR A 141 -11.73 -4.69 -12.18
C TYR A 141 -10.79 -5.78 -12.71
N ASP A 142 -10.99 -6.16 -13.96
CA ASP A 142 -10.14 -7.08 -14.71
C ASP A 142 -8.85 -6.36 -15.12
N THR A 143 -7.83 -6.55 -14.28
CA THR A 143 -6.53 -5.90 -14.44
C THR A 143 -5.86 -6.21 -15.80
N PRO A 144 -5.79 -7.48 -16.27
CA PRO A 144 -5.24 -7.78 -17.61
C PRO A 144 -5.95 -7.09 -18.76
N ARG A 145 -7.28 -6.97 -18.71
CA ARG A 145 -8.09 -6.41 -19.82
C ARG A 145 -8.32 -4.90 -19.70
N ASN A 146 -7.96 -4.29 -18.57
CA ASN A 146 -8.37 -2.93 -18.20
C ASN A 146 -9.86 -2.70 -18.46
N ALA A 147 -10.67 -3.54 -17.82
CA ALA A 147 -12.12 -3.61 -18.03
C ALA A 147 -12.83 -3.96 -16.74
N PHE A 148 -14.15 -3.76 -16.71
CA PHE A 148 -15.00 -4.26 -15.64
C PHE A 148 -15.70 -5.55 -16.08
N ALA A 149 -15.52 -6.63 -15.31
CA ALA A 149 -16.34 -7.83 -15.41
C ALA A 149 -17.57 -7.66 -14.50
N ARG A 150 -18.78 -7.63 -15.06
CA ARG A 150 -20.01 -7.50 -14.27
C ARG A 150 -20.36 -8.83 -13.61
N THR A 151 -20.23 -8.90 -12.30
CA THR A 151 -20.44 -10.12 -11.49
C THR A 151 -21.80 -10.15 -10.79
N LEU A 152 -22.51 -9.02 -10.75
CA LEU A 152 -23.89 -8.93 -10.31
C LEU A 152 -24.61 -7.79 -11.04
N SER A 153 -25.86 -8.03 -11.44
CA SER A 153 -26.78 -6.99 -11.90
C SER A 153 -27.80 -6.69 -10.81
N GLY A 154 -28.09 -5.42 -10.56
CA GLY A 154 -29.01 -4.96 -9.52
C GLY A 154 -28.33 -4.02 -8.53
N ASP A 155 -29.10 -3.06 -8.01
CA ASP A 155 -28.58 -2.09 -7.04
C ASP A 155 -28.44 -2.72 -5.66
N VAL A 156 -27.18 -2.81 -5.20
CA VAL A 156 -26.78 -3.29 -3.87
C VAL A 156 -26.13 -2.20 -3.02
N THR A 157 -26.16 -0.95 -3.46
CA THR A 157 -25.50 0.18 -2.77
C THR A 157 -26.11 0.46 -1.40
N GLY A 158 -27.38 0.11 -1.18
CA GLY A 158 -28.03 0.15 0.13
C GLY A 158 -27.38 -0.79 1.16
N GLU A 159 -26.88 -1.96 0.72
CA GLU A 159 -26.13 -2.88 1.58
C GLU A 159 -24.78 -2.28 1.99
N VAL A 160 -24.15 -1.52 1.08
CA VAL A 160 -22.89 -0.82 1.35
C VAL A 160 -23.08 0.29 2.37
N ARG A 161 -24.09 1.14 2.18
CA ARG A 161 -24.45 2.18 3.16
C ARG A 161 -24.78 1.59 4.52
N THR A 162 -25.51 0.49 4.55
CA THR A 162 -25.81 -0.22 5.81
C THR A 162 -24.55 -0.78 6.47
N ALA A 163 -23.61 -1.33 5.69
CA ALA A 163 -22.35 -1.83 6.22
C ALA A 163 -21.44 -0.73 6.78
N LEU A 164 -21.49 0.46 6.17
CA LEU A 164 -20.74 1.65 6.58
C LEU A 164 -21.42 2.43 7.72
N GLY A 165 -22.66 2.10 8.07
CA GLY A 165 -23.38 2.76 9.16
C GLY A 165 -23.59 4.26 8.89
N ASP A 166 -23.12 5.08 9.82
CA ASP A 166 -23.29 6.54 9.87
C ASP A 166 -22.15 7.33 9.19
N LEU A 167 -21.34 6.69 8.35
CA LEU A 167 -20.30 7.38 7.60
C LEU A 167 -20.91 8.42 6.64
N GLU A 168 -20.61 9.70 6.85
CA GLU A 168 -21.21 10.82 6.11
C GLU A 168 -20.98 10.70 4.60
N GLU A 169 -19.75 10.39 4.18
CA GLU A 169 -19.39 10.25 2.76
C GLU A 169 -20.17 9.12 2.07
N ALA A 170 -20.64 8.12 2.82
CA ALA A 170 -21.43 7.02 2.28
C ALA A 170 -22.87 7.42 1.98
N ALA A 171 -23.42 8.40 2.70
CA ALA A 171 -24.80 8.87 2.52
C ALA A 171 -24.95 9.68 1.21
N GLU A 172 -23.89 10.38 0.79
CA GLU A 172 -23.89 11.28 -0.36
C GLU A 172 -23.55 10.60 -1.70
N THR A 173 -23.38 9.28 -1.71
CA THR A 173 -23.03 8.53 -2.92
C THR A 173 -23.70 7.16 -3.01
N ASP A 174 -23.76 6.67 -4.25
CA ASP A 174 -24.09 5.30 -4.61
C ASP A 174 -22.93 4.64 -5.39
N GLN A 175 -21.73 5.20 -5.34
CA GLN A 175 -20.54 4.69 -6.02
C GLN A 175 -19.45 4.34 -5.01
N PHE A 176 -19.11 3.05 -4.93
CA PHE A 176 -18.16 2.54 -3.95
C PHE A 176 -17.11 1.64 -4.60
N LEU A 177 -15.84 1.84 -4.25
CA LEU A 177 -14.81 0.82 -4.48
C LEU A 177 -14.66 -0.03 -3.22
N VAL A 178 -14.75 -1.35 -3.37
CA VAL A 178 -14.60 -2.32 -2.28
C VAL A 178 -13.38 -3.18 -2.55
N LEU A 179 -12.42 -3.13 -1.64
CA LEU A 179 -11.14 -3.83 -1.73
C LEU A 179 -11.22 -5.16 -1.00
N GLY A 180 -11.20 -6.26 -1.75
CA GLY A 180 -11.10 -7.61 -1.22
C GLY A 180 -9.68 -8.16 -1.29
N VAL A 181 -9.37 -9.18 -0.50
CA VAL A 181 -8.12 -9.93 -0.56
C VAL A 181 -8.44 -11.41 -0.56
N THR A 182 -7.92 -12.15 -1.54
CA THR A 182 -7.91 -13.62 -1.51
C THR A 182 -6.62 -14.08 -0.87
N PHE A 183 -6.69 -14.71 0.30
CA PHE A 183 -5.50 -14.99 1.11
C PHE A 183 -4.47 -15.85 0.36
N TRP A 184 -4.94 -16.85 -0.39
CA TRP A 184 -4.06 -17.74 -1.16
C TRP A 184 -3.18 -16.99 -2.17
N GLN A 185 -3.65 -15.87 -2.74
CA GLN A 185 -2.88 -15.06 -3.70
C GLN A 185 -1.58 -14.49 -3.11
N ASN A 186 -1.49 -14.38 -1.78
CA ASN A 186 -0.29 -13.95 -1.07
C ASN A 186 0.34 -15.08 -0.23
N ALA A 187 -0.49 -15.83 0.49
CA ALA A 187 -0.07 -16.88 1.41
C ALA A 187 0.64 -18.05 0.73
N PHE A 188 0.42 -18.31 -0.56
CA PHE A 188 1.20 -19.33 -1.30
C PHE A 188 2.72 -19.06 -1.25
N LYS A 189 3.13 -17.79 -1.10
CA LYS A 189 4.53 -17.38 -0.95
C LYS A 189 4.88 -17.06 0.50
N TYR A 190 4.01 -16.34 1.18
CA TYR A 190 4.30 -15.71 2.47
C TYR A 190 3.72 -16.45 3.67
N ASN A 191 3.10 -17.62 3.49
CA ASN A 191 2.48 -18.42 4.56
C ASN A 191 1.72 -17.55 5.59
N SER A 192 1.94 -17.77 6.88
CA SER A 192 1.40 -16.99 8.00
C SER A 192 1.82 -15.52 8.03
N PHE A 193 2.93 -15.13 7.40
CA PHE A 193 3.32 -13.72 7.28
C PHE A 193 2.44 -12.93 6.29
N SER A 194 1.62 -13.61 5.47
CA SER A 194 0.84 -12.98 4.41
C SER A 194 -0.08 -11.87 4.91
N TYR A 195 -0.68 -12.02 6.09
CA TYR A 195 -1.66 -11.05 6.59
C TYR A 195 -1.04 -9.67 6.83
N HIS A 196 0.22 -9.65 7.28
CA HIS A 196 1.00 -8.42 7.45
C HIS A 196 1.31 -7.77 6.10
N VAL A 197 1.67 -8.60 5.11
CA VAL A 197 1.97 -8.13 3.75
C VAL A 197 0.74 -7.56 3.05
N VAL A 198 -0.40 -8.26 3.07
CA VAL A 198 -1.59 -7.84 2.33
C VAL A 198 -2.23 -6.57 2.92
N THR A 199 -2.13 -6.37 4.22
CA THR A 199 -2.61 -5.13 4.86
C THR A 199 -1.73 -3.92 4.49
N MET A 200 -0.42 -4.11 4.30
CA MET A 200 0.43 -3.07 3.69
C MET A 200 0.09 -2.85 2.20
N ASP A 201 -0.17 -3.91 1.44
CA ASP A 201 -0.57 -3.76 0.03
C ASP A 201 -1.84 -2.92 -0.12
N ILE A 202 -2.82 -3.06 0.81
CA ILE A 202 -4.04 -2.24 0.85
C ILE A 202 -3.68 -0.76 1.01
N GLY A 203 -2.83 -0.45 1.98
CA GLY A 203 -2.34 0.91 2.20
C GLY A 203 -1.60 1.51 1.02
N ALA A 204 -0.75 0.72 0.35
CA ALA A 204 -0.06 1.14 -0.85
C ALA A 204 -1.04 1.49 -1.99
N LEU A 205 -2.13 0.71 -2.15
CA LEU A 205 -3.15 1.01 -3.14
C LEU A 205 -3.95 2.26 -2.78
N LEU A 206 -4.41 2.37 -1.54
CA LEU A 206 -5.16 3.53 -1.06
C LEU A 206 -4.35 4.82 -1.24
N GLN A 207 -3.06 4.82 -0.88
CA GLN A 207 -2.21 5.98 -1.08
C GLN A 207 -1.95 6.28 -2.56
N THR A 208 -1.85 5.25 -3.41
CA THR A 208 -1.79 5.46 -4.86
C THR A 208 -3.01 6.23 -5.36
N TRP A 209 -4.20 5.82 -4.92
CA TRP A 209 -5.46 6.48 -5.28
C TRP A 209 -5.57 7.88 -4.71
N ARG A 210 -5.19 8.11 -3.44
CA ARG A 210 -5.17 9.45 -2.84
C ARG A 210 -4.27 10.42 -3.60
N MET A 211 -3.04 10.01 -3.92
CA MET A 211 -2.12 10.84 -4.71
C MET A 211 -2.68 11.13 -6.10
N TRP A 212 -3.23 10.11 -6.78
CA TRP A 212 -3.79 10.26 -8.12
C TRP A 212 -5.02 11.19 -8.12
N ALA A 213 -5.96 10.96 -7.20
CA ALA A 213 -7.20 11.71 -7.05
C ALA A 213 -6.91 13.17 -6.71
N ARG A 214 -6.05 13.42 -5.70
CA ARG A 214 -5.68 14.78 -5.28
C ARG A 214 -4.99 15.56 -6.38
N ALA A 215 -4.13 14.91 -7.18
CA ALA A 215 -3.53 15.54 -8.35
C ALA A 215 -4.57 16.02 -9.37
N HIS A 216 -5.73 15.36 -9.44
CA HIS A 216 -6.86 15.72 -10.31
C HIS A 216 -7.91 16.60 -9.61
N GLY A 217 -7.61 17.15 -8.42
CA GLY A 217 -8.58 17.97 -7.68
C GLY A 217 -9.75 17.18 -7.07
N LEU A 218 -9.60 15.86 -6.95
CA LEU A 218 -10.55 14.95 -6.32
C LEU A 218 -10.10 14.62 -4.88
N HIS A 219 -11.00 14.00 -4.12
CA HIS A 219 -10.69 13.48 -2.80
C HIS A 219 -11.12 12.01 -2.69
N ILE A 220 -10.32 11.22 -1.98
CA ILE A 220 -10.60 9.84 -1.59
C ILE A 220 -10.27 9.70 -0.10
N GLY A 221 -11.25 9.26 0.68
CA GLY A 221 -11.09 8.68 2.01
C GLY A 221 -11.39 7.18 1.98
N ALA A 222 -11.02 6.44 3.03
CA ALA A 222 -11.25 5.00 3.07
C ALA A 222 -11.83 4.56 4.42
N ALA A 223 -12.95 3.85 4.40
CA ALA A 223 -13.47 3.18 5.57
C ALA A 223 -12.70 1.87 5.79
N LEU A 224 -12.12 1.72 6.98
CA LEU A 224 -11.53 0.47 7.45
C LEU A 224 -12.43 -0.22 8.47
N TRP A 225 -13.34 0.48 9.15
CA TRP A 225 -14.36 -0.10 10.06
C TRP A 225 -15.74 -0.12 9.41
N PHE A 226 -16.27 -1.32 9.23
CA PHE A 226 -17.56 -1.60 8.59
C PHE A 226 -17.98 -3.05 8.86
N ASP A 227 -19.26 -3.37 8.61
CA ASP A 227 -19.79 -4.75 8.61
C ASP A 227 -19.20 -5.55 7.43
N GLU A 228 -17.98 -6.02 7.62
CA GLU A 228 -17.23 -6.80 6.65
C GLU A 228 -17.96 -8.10 6.24
N PRO A 229 -18.53 -8.90 7.16
CA PRO A 229 -19.31 -10.08 6.79
C PRO A 229 -20.49 -9.78 5.86
N ARG A 230 -21.16 -8.63 6.02
CA ARG A 230 -22.22 -8.20 5.09
C ARG A 230 -21.69 -7.97 3.69
N LEU A 231 -20.61 -7.22 3.54
CA LEU A 231 -20.02 -6.98 2.22
C LEU A 231 -19.44 -8.26 1.60
N GLY A 232 -18.85 -9.14 2.41
CA GLY A 232 -18.42 -10.47 2.00
C GLY A 232 -19.58 -11.28 1.38
N ARG A 233 -20.76 -11.27 2.02
CA ARG A 233 -21.96 -11.93 1.47
C ARG A 233 -22.42 -11.33 0.14
N VAL A 234 -22.43 -9.99 0.00
CA VAL A 234 -22.79 -9.32 -1.26
C VAL A 234 -21.82 -9.71 -2.39
N LEU A 235 -20.53 -9.78 -2.08
CA LEU A 235 -19.47 -10.15 -3.01
C LEU A 235 -19.33 -11.66 -3.24
N GLY A 236 -20.12 -12.50 -2.53
CA GLY A 236 -20.06 -13.95 -2.64
C GLY A 236 -18.72 -14.54 -2.18
N LEU A 237 -18.08 -13.91 -1.19
CA LEU A 237 -16.77 -14.31 -0.66
C LEU A 237 -16.93 -15.37 0.43
N ASP A 238 -15.96 -16.29 0.49
CA ASP A 238 -15.80 -17.21 1.61
C ASP A 238 -14.92 -16.56 2.68
N PRO A 239 -15.40 -16.30 3.91
CA PRO A 239 -14.62 -15.64 4.96
C PRO A 239 -13.37 -16.42 5.41
N GLU A 240 -13.28 -17.72 5.11
CA GLU A 240 -12.07 -18.50 5.38
C GLU A 240 -10.99 -18.32 4.30
N GLU A 241 -11.37 -17.90 3.08
CA GLU A 241 -10.46 -17.77 1.93
C GLU A 241 -10.22 -16.32 1.49
N ASP A 242 -11.19 -15.45 1.78
CA ASP A 242 -11.28 -14.07 1.33
C ASP A 242 -11.67 -13.13 2.49
N GLY A 243 -11.22 -11.89 2.43
CA GLY A 243 -11.69 -10.81 3.32
C GLY A 243 -11.95 -9.51 2.58
N VAL A 244 -12.68 -8.58 3.19
CA VAL A 244 -12.89 -7.21 2.70
C VAL A 244 -12.13 -6.24 3.59
N PHE A 245 -11.17 -5.52 3.01
CA PHE A 245 -10.16 -4.78 3.77
C PHE A 245 -10.40 -3.28 3.80
N ALA A 246 -11.07 -2.72 2.79
CA ALA A 246 -11.41 -1.31 2.77
C ALA A 246 -12.63 -1.06 1.86
N VAL A 247 -13.36 0.01 2.16
CA VAL A 247 -14.40 0.57 1.30
C VAL A 247 -14.09 2.03 1.05
N VAL A 248 -14.19 2.47 -0.20
CA VAL A 248 -13.91 3.83 -0.63
C VAL A 248 -15.17 4.39 -1.28
N PRO A 249 -15.95 5.22 -0.56
CA PRO A 249 -17.00 6.04 -1.16
C PRO A 249 -16.38 7.01 -2.17
N LEU A 250 -17.00 7.15 -3.34
CA LEU A 250 -16.58 8.08 -4.38
C LEU A 250 -17.59 9.20 -4.51
N THR A 251 -17.15 10.46 -4.39
CA THR A 251 -17.94 11.59 -4.90
C THR A 251 -18.09 11.41 -6.41
N TRP A 252 -19.31 11.38 -6.91
CA TRP A 252 -19.60 11.05 -8.31
C TRP A 252 -20.31 12.20 -9.02
N GLU A 253 -20.03 12.39 -10.31
CA GLU A 253 -20.72 13.39 -11.13
C GLU A 253 -22.23 13.13 -11.12
N LYS A 254 -23.01 14.18 -10.90
CA LYS A 254 -24.48 14.06 -10.95
C LYS A 254 -24.92 13.92 -12.41
N PRO A 255 -25.90 13.05 -12.71
CA PRO A 255 -26.48 13.00 -14.05
C PRO A 255 -27.09 14.36 -14.41
N ASP A 256 -27.02 14.74 -15.69
CA ASP A 256 -27.70 15.94 -16.21
C ASP A 256 -29.21 15.86 -15.90
N GLU A 257 -29.82 16.99 -15.55
CA GLU A 257 -31.25 17.08 -15.17
C GLU A 257 -32.20 16.62 -16.30
N ASP A 258 -31.73 16.59 -17.55
CA ASP A 258 -32.47 16.10 -18.72
C ASP A 258 -32.46 14.55 -18.86
N ASP A 259 -31.65 13.81 -18.08
CA ASP A 259 -31.59 12.33 -18.04
C ASP A 259 -32.45 11.74 -16.89
N THR A 260 -33.48 12.48 -16.47
CA THR A 260 -34.44 12.13 -15.39
C THR A 260 -35.35 10.93 -15.73
N GLY A 261 -35.20 10.33 -16.92
CA GLY A 261 -35.95 9.15 -17.36
C GLY A 261 -35.42 7.81 -16.84
N LYS A 262 -34.24 7.77 -16.19
CA LYS A 262 -33.74 6.53 -15.57
C LYS A 262 -34.52 6.24 -14.29
N GLN A 263 -35.51 5.35 -14.40
CA GLN A 263 -36.16 4.75 -13.23
C GLN A 263 -35.09 4.22 -12.27
N ALA A 264 -35.18 4.61 -11.00
CA ALA A 264 -34.36 4.03 -9.95
C ALA A 264 -34.48 2.50 -10.03
N ALA A 265 -33.36 1.82 -10.26
CA ALA A 265 -33.34 0.37 -10.29
C ALA A 265 -33.86 -0.13 -8.94
N PRO A 266 -34.76 -1.13 -8.90
CA PRO A 266 -35.26 -1.64 -7.64
C PRO A 266 -34.07 -2.14 -6.81
N ALA A 267 -33.99 -1.69 -5.56
CA ALA A 267 -33.06 -2.26 -4.60
C ALA A 267 -33.26 -3.78 -4.58
N THR A 268 -32.16 -4.52 -4.54
CA THR A 268 -32.23 -6.00 -4.52
C THR A 268 -31.66 -6.53 -3.20
N PRO A 269 -32.38 -6.38 -2.06
CA PRO A 269 -31.94 -6.91 -0.77
C PRO A 269 -31.59 -8.39 -0.85
N GLY A 270 -30.46 -8.78 -0.26
CA GLY A 270 -29.98 -10.16 -0.27
C GLY A 270 -29.45 -10.67 -1.61
N ALA A 271 -29.35 -9.82 -2.64
CA ALA A 271 -28.59 -10.15 -3.84
C ALA A 271 -27.11 -10.36 -3.52
N ARG A 272 -26.50 -11.31 -4.20
CA ARG A 272 -25.08 -11.60 -4.08
C ARG A 272 -24.49 -12.05 -5.40
N VAL A 273 -23.20 -11.80 -5.57
CA VAL A 273 -22.41 -12.36 -6.65
C VAL A 273 -22.49 -13.90 -6.58
N ARG A 274 -22.81 -14.52 -7.72
CA ARG A 274 -22.85 -15.98 -7.90
C ARG A 274 -21.79 -16.48 -8.89
N HIS A 275 -21.12 -15.57 -9.58
CA HIS A 275 -20.00 -15.92 -10.45
C HIS A 275 -18.85 -16.43 -9.57
N VAL A 276 -18.40 -17.64 -9.84
CA VAL A 276 -17.25 -18.25 -9.17
C VAL A 276 -15.99 -17.93 -10.00
N PRO A 277 -14.92 -17.40 -9.37
CA PRO A 277 -13.69 -17.14 -10.09
C PRO A 277 -12.97 -18.45 -10.45
N ASP A 278 -12.33 -18.47 -11.61
CA ASP A 278 -11.47 -19.57 -12.06
C ASP A 278 -10.06 -19.46 -11.43
N GLU A 279 -9.80 -20.28 -10.41
CA GLU A 279 -8.50 -20.39 -9.76
C GLU A 279 -7.52 -21.22 -10.61
N ARG A 280 -6.28 -20.74 -10.73
CA ARG A 280 -5.22 -21.43 -11.51
C ARG A 280 -4.57 -22.57 -10.74
N SER A 281 -4.48 -22.43 -9.41
CA SER A 281 -3.84 -23.38 -8.52
C SER A 281 -4.66 -24.66 -8.44
N ARG A 282 -4.01 -25.81 -8.55
CA ARG A 282 -4.63 -27.13 -8.36
C ARG A 282 -4.81 -27.45 -6.89
N ARG A 283 -3.91 -26.95 -6.04
CA ARG A 283 -3.97 -27.10 -4.59
C ARG A 283 -3.93 -25.73 -3.93
N VAL A 284 -5.02 -25.41 -3.22
CA VAL A 284 -5.10 -24.25 -2.33
C VAL A 284 -4.78 -24.73 -0.91
N LEU A 285 -3.95 -23.98 -0.20
CA LEU A 285 -3.63 -24.25 1.20
C LEU A 285 -4.14 -23.09 2.07
N THR A 286 -4.58 -23.46 3.26
CA THR A 286 -4.93 -22.52 4.33
C THR A 286 -3.86 -22.54 5.41
N PHE A 287 -3.79 -21.45 6.17
CA PHE A 287 -2.82 -21.29 7.24
C PHE A 287 -3.56 -20.87 8.51
N PRO A 288 -3.52 -21.67 9.60
CA PRO A 288 -4.28 -21.38 10.81
C PRO A 288 -4.04 -19.98 11.37
N THR A 289 -2.79 -19.49 11.33
CA THR A 289 -2.44 -18.13 11.78
C THR A 289 -3.14 -17.06 10.96
N VAL A 290 -3.29 -17.24 9.63
CA VAL A 290 -4.00 -16.29 8.76
C VAL A 290 -5.48 -16.24 9.10
N HIS A 291 -6.10 -17.39 9.37
CA HIS A 291 -7.52 -17.46 9.73
C HIS A 291 -7.74 -16.85 11.12
N ALA A 292 -6.88 -17.18 12.09
CA ALA A 292 -6.96 -16.65 13.44
C ALA A 292 -6.81 -15.12 13.47
N ILE A 293 -5.83 -14.55 12.76
CA ILE A 293 -5.69 -13.09 12.69
C ILE A 293 -6.83 -12.45 11.91
N HIS A 294 -7.33 -13.08 10.85
CA HIS A 294 -8.48 -12.58 10.13
C HIS A 294 -9.72 -12.50 11.03
N ALA A 295 -10.08 -13.59 11.69
CA ALA A 295 -11.18 -13.68 12.64
C ALA A 295 -11.06 -12.64 13.76
N ALA A 296 -9.87 -12.48 14.32
CA ALA A 296 -9.61 -11.46 15.35
C ALA A 296 -9.89 -10.03 14.86
N THR A 297 -9.56 -9.72 13.60
CA THR A 297 -9.89 -8.40 13.02
C THR A 297 -11.34 -8.23 12.55
N LEU A 298 -12.13 -9.32 12.49
CA LEU A 298 -13.55 -9.28 12.20
C LEU A 298 -14.39 -8.96 13.44
N GLU A 299 -13.92 -9.35 14.62
CA GLU A 299 -14.57 -9.02 15.88
C GLU A 299 -14.62 -7.49 16.07
N GLY A 300 -15.82 -6.95 16.28
CA GLY A 300 -16.05 -5.51 16.39
C GLY A 300 -15.73 -4.71 15.11
N ALA A 301 -15.67 -5.35 13.93
CA ALA A 301 -15.30 -4.65 12.70
C ALA A 301 -16.23 -3.49 12.33
N ALA A 302 -17.49 -3.54 12.73
CA ALA A 302 -18.47 -2.47 12.53
C ALA A 302 -18.42 -1.39 13.63
N ASP A 303 -17.66 -1.60 14.70
CA ASP A 303 -17.55 -0.68 15.83
C ASP A 303 -16.48 0.38 15.50
N ARG A 304 -16.88 1.40 14.74
CA ARG A 304 -15.98 2.49 14.35
C ARG A 304 -15.42 3.20 15.60
N PRO A 305 -14.09 3.42 15.69
CA PRO A 305 -13.50 4.22 16.75
C PRO A 305 -14.04 5.65 16.76
N ALA A 306 -14.25 6.22 17.94
CA ALA A 306 -14.61 7.62 18.06
C ALA A 306 -13.44 8.52 17.62
N PRO A 307 -13.71 9.75 17.12
CA PRO A 307 -12.65 10.73 16.87
C PRO A 307 -11.77 10.94 18.10
N GLY A 308 -10.45 10.99 17.90
CA GLY A 308 -9.46 11.16 18.97
C GLY A 308 -9.06 9.87 19.70
N THR A 309 -9.69 8.71 19.45
CA THR A 309 -9.30 7.44 20.09
C THR A 309 -7.85 7.05 19.79
N LEU A 310 -7.33 7.41 18.61
CA LEU A 310 -5.94 7.13 18.20
C LEU A 310 -4.89 8.10 18.78
N ASP A 311 -5.30 9.20 19.42
CA ASP A 311 -4.40 10.30 19.79
C ASP A 311 -3.22 9.84 20.68
N SER A 312 -3.45 8.87 21.55
CA SER A 312 -2.42 8.32 22.44
C SER A 312 -1.37 7.46 21.71
N ALA A 313 -1.68 7.00 20.49
CA ALA A 313 -0.80 6.19 19.65
C ALA A 313 -0.05 7.01 18.60
N LEU A 314 -0.40 8.28 18.41
CA LEU A 314 0.27 9.17 17.46
C LEU A 314 1.73 9.43 17.85
N VAL A 315 2.52 9.85 16.87
CA VAL A 315 3.92 10.20 17.13
C VAL A 315 4.03 11.39 18.08
N THR A 316 4.92 11.26 19.06
CA THR A 316 5.33 12.34 19.95
C THR A 316 6.40 13.24 19.30
N PRO A 317 6.70 14.42 19.84
CA PRO A 317 7.83 15.23 19.38
C PRO A 317 9.16 14.45 19.42
N PRO A 318 10.12 14.80 18.54
CA PRO A 318 11.40 14.12 18.50
C PRO A 318 12.24 14.35 19.76
N GLY A 319 13.22 13.48 19.98
CA GLY A 319 14.12 13.59 21.12
C GLY A 319 15.01 14.85 21.10
N PRO A 320 15.71 15.13 22.21
CA PRO A 320 16.79 16.11 22.20
C PRO A 320 17.98 15.58 21.38
N GLY A 321 18.74 16.47 20.76
CA GLY A 321 19.93 16.08 20.00
C GLY A 321 20.48 17.22 19.15
N GLU A 322 21.66 17.01 18.56
CA GLU A 322 22.19 17.87 17.52
C GLU A 322 21.26 17.82 16.30
N ARG A 323 20.99 18.98 15.68
CA ARG A 323 20.04 19.12 14.58
C ARG A 323 20.75 19.52 13.30
N VAL A 324 20.41 18.83 12.21
CA VAL A 324 20.86 19.14 10.86
C VAL A 324 19.66 19.56 10.04
N ALA A 325 19.63 20.83 9.62
CA ALA A 325 18.56 21.33 8.78
C ALA A 325 18.62 20.71 7.36
N LEU A 326 17.48 20.20 6.89
CA LEU A 326 17.33 19.82 5.49
C LEU A 326 16.90 21.04 4.67
N PRO A 327 17.36 21.15 3.40
CA PRO A 327 16.82 22.14 2.49
C PRO A 327 15.34 21.85 2.20
N ALA A 328 14.67 22.83 1.59
CA ALA A 328 13.30 22.65 1.09
C ALA A 328 13.23 21.40 0.17
N PRO A 329 12.16 20.59 0.28
CA PRO A 329 11.94 19.45 -0.59
C PRO A 329 12.02 19.82 -2.08
N LEU A 330 12.67 18.97 -2.88
CA LEU A 330 12.62 19.10 -4.34
C LEU A 330 11.17 19.08 -4.84
N ALA A 331 10.82 20.01 -5.74
CA ALA A 331 9.50 20.06 -6.35
C ALA A 331 9.26 18.84 -7.27
N LEU A 332 8.14 18.13 -7.06
CA LEU A 332 7.80 16.89 -7.75
C LEU A 332 6.87 17.17 -8.96
N GLU A 333 7.43 17.79 -9.99
CA GLU A 333 6.69 18.31 -11.15
C GLU A 333 6.23 17.23 -12.16
N ALA A 334 6.73 16.00 -12.06
CA ALA A 334 6.27 14.91 -12.91
C ALA A 334 4.77 14.65 -12.67
N THR A 335 4.00 14.42 -13.74
CA THR A 335 2.59 14.05 -13.60
C THR A 335 2.44 12.78 -12.76
N ALA A 336 1.37 12.68 -11.98
CA ALA A 336 1.09 11.51 -11.14
C ALA A 336 1.12 10.21 -11.97
N ARG A 337 0.54 10.24 -13.18
CA ARG A 337 0.62 9.14 -14.16
C ARG A 337 2.05 8.77 -14.51
N ARG A 338 2.88 9.75 -14.87
CA ARG A 338 4.28 9.49 -15.24
C ARG A 338 5.05 8.90 -14.07
N ALA A 339 4.94 9.51 -12.88
CA ALA A 339 5.61 9.02 -11.68
C ALA A 339 5.21 7.57 -11.35
N LEU A 340 3.92 7.23 -11.41
CA LEU A 340 3.44 5.87 -11.16
C LEU A 340 3.92 4.85 -12.21
N ARG A 341 3.97 5.25 -13.49
CA ARG A 341 4.39 4.35 -14.58
C ARG A 341 5.91 4.14 -14.63
N GLU A 342 6.71 5.14 -14.24
CA GLU A 342 8.17 5.05 -14.20
C GLU A 342 8.69 4.40 -12.90
N ARG A 343 7.90 4.47 -11.83
CA ARG A 343 8.21 3.89 -10.52
C ARG A 343 8.51 2.40 -10.64
N ARG A 344 9.66 2.01 -10.11
CA ARG A 344 10.13 0.62 -10.01
C ARG A 344 10.90 0.41 -8.72
N SER A 345 11.02 -0.86 -8.32
CA SER A 345 11.98 -1.25 -7.29
C SER A 345 13.38 -1.33 -7.91
N SER A 346 14.35 -0.71 -7.26
CA SER A 346 15.69 -0.51 -7.80
C SER A 346 16.46 -1.81 -7.91
N PHE A 347 16.31 -2.70 -6.92
CA PHE A 347 16.96 -4.01 -6.81
C PHE A 347 18.43 -4.03 -7.25
N GLY A 348 19.33 -3.85 -6.29
CA GLY A 348 20.80 -3.90 -6.49
C GLY A 348 21.37 -2.90 -7.49
N ARG A 349 20.64 -1.81 -7.79
CA ARG A 349 21.09 -0.74 -8.68
C ARG A 349 21.72 0.45 -7.96
N PHE A 350 21.63 0.53 -6.64
CA PHE A 350 22.15 1.66 -5.88
C PHE A 350 23.66 1.80 -6.07
N THR A 351 24.12 3.06 -6.13
CA THR A 351 25.53 3.40 -6.19
C THR A 351 25.83 4.61 -5.33
N ALA A 352 26.89 4.49 -4.53
CA ALA A 352 27.43 5.57 -3.70
C ALA A 352 28.41 6.48 -4.47
N THR A 353 28.65 6.23 -5.77
CA THR A 353 29.65 6.98 -6.57
C THR A 353 29.39 8.49 -6.56
N THR A 354 28.12 8.89 -6.47
CA THR A 354 27.72 10.28 -6.28
C THR A 354 26.76 10.33 -5.10
N PRO A 355 27.08 11.11 -4.05
CA PRO A 355 26.17 11.32 -2.94
C PRO A 355 24.83 11.87 -3.42
N LEU A 356 23.75 11.52 -2.71
CA LEU A 356 22.44 12.07 -2.97
C LEU A 356 22.40 13.54 -2.53
N ASP A 357 21.74 14.38 -3.33
CA ASP A 357 21.51 15.77 -2.95
C ASP A 357 20.41 15.83 -1.85
N PRO A 358 20.59 16.66 -0.81
CA PRO A 358 19.76 16.62 0.39
C PRO A 358 18.31 17.08 0.19
N ASP A 359 18.00 17.86 -0.84
CA ASP A 359 16.64 18.25 -1.25
C ASP A 359 15.80 17.05 -1.73
N ARG A 360 16.47 16.04 -2.29
CA ARG A 360 15.85 14.78 -2.70
C ARG A 360 15.53 13.88 -1.51
N LEU A 361 16.42 13.82 -0.51
CA LEU A 361 16.11 13.17 0.78
C LEU A 361 14.93 13.87 1.46
N SER A 362 14.95 15.21 1.48
CA SER A 362 13.87 16.06 1.98
C SER A 362 12.53 15.76 1.29
N ALA A 363 12.51 15.58 -0.04
CA ALA A 363 11.32 15.17 -0.78
C ALA A 363 10.82 13.76 -0.43
N ALA A 364 11.71 12.80 -0.21
CA ALA A 364 11.32 11.44 0.21
C ALA A 364 10.71 11.43 1.62
N LEU A 365 11.31 12.17 2.56
CA LEU A 365 10.80 12.31 3.93
C LEU A 365 9.48 13.08 3.97
N ALA A 366 9.34 14.17 3.20
CA ALA A 366 8.08 14.89 3.07
C ALA A 366 6.96 13.97 2.53
N ALA A 367 7.27 13.13 1.53
CA ALA A 367 6.32 12.15 1.02
C ALA A 367 5.95 11.08 2.05
N ALA A 368 6.93 10.61 2.84
CA ALA A 368 6.69 9.66 3.92
C ALA A 368 5.77 10.24 5.01
N VAL A 369 6.03 11.49 5.44
CA VAL A 369 5.21 12.21 6.41
C VAL A 369 3.79 12.43 5.89
N ALA A 370 3.64 12.87 4.64
CA ALA A 370 2.33 13.09 4.01
C ALA A 370 1.47 11.83 3.90
N ALA A 371 2.10 10.65 3.86
CA ALA A 371 1.44 9.35 3.81
C ALA A 371 1.38 8.64 5.18
N GLY A 372 1.81 9.31 6.26
CA GLY A 372 1.69 8.85 7.64
C GLY A 372 0.26 8.89 8.18
N THR A 373 -0.70 9.35 7.35
CA THR A 373 -2.14 9.22 7.54
C THR A 373 -2.81 8.80 6.23
N LEU A 374 -3.91 8.07 6.30
CA LEU A 374 -4.66 7.57 5.13
C LEU A 374 -6.03 8.23 4.91
N ASP A 375 -6.43 9.16 5.78
CA ASP A 375 -7.76 9.79 5.75
C ASP A 375 -8.85 8.71 5.89
N THR A 376 -8.65 7.86 6.90
CA THR A 376 -9.56 6.77 7.25
C THR A 376 -10.58 7.20 8.28
N ASP A 377 -11.64 6.41 8.42
CA ASP A 377 -12.74 6.64 9.37
C ASP A 377 -12.34 6.49 10.85
N ALA A 378 -11.09 6.14 11.15
CA ALA A 378 -10.54 6.13 12.51
C ALA A 378 -9.58 7.30 12.81
N GLU A 379 -9.13 8.04 11.78
CA GLU A 379 -8.12 9.08 11.92
C GLU A 379 -8.77 10.47 12.10
N THR A 380 -8.22 11.27 13.01
CA THR A 380 -8.66 12.67 13.18
C THR A 380 -7.99 13.56 12.11
N PRO A 381 -8.76 14.32 11.30
CA PRO A 381 -8.18 15.23 10.31
C PRO A 381 -7.21 16.24 10.93
N GLY A 382 -6.01 16.35 10.36
CA GLY A 382 -4.98 17.29 10.81
C GLY A 382 -4.19 16.85 12.06
N ALA A 383 -4.49 15.67 12.63
CA ALA A 383 -3.69 15.12 13.71
C ALA A 383 -2.29 14.70 13.25
N ALA A 384 -1.39 14.47 14.21
CA ALA A 384 -0.06 13.93 13.95
C ALA A 384 -0.16 12.53 13.29
N PRO A 385 0.83 12.11 12.47
CA PRO A 385 0.81 10.80 11.84
C PRO A 385 0.99 9.65 12.83
N LEU A 386 0.64 8.43 12.41
CA LEU A 386 0.88 7.20 13.19
C LEU A 386 2.33 6.70 13.12
N THR A 387 3.10 7.21 12.16
CA THR A 387 4.45 6.71 11.86
C THR A 387 5.51 7.78 12.03
N ARG A 388 6.61 7.41 12.69
CA ARG A 388 7.83 8.20 12.76
C ARG A 388 8.84 7.69 11.74
N GLN A 389 9.65 8.58 11.17
CA GLN A 389 10.69 8.21 10.22
C GLN A 389 12.07 8.29 10.88
N TYR A 390 12.72 7.14 11.01
CA TYR A 390 14.14 7.07 11.31
C TYR A 390 14.93 6.96 10.01
N VAL A 391 16.15 7.49 9.99
CA VAL A 391 16.98 7.55 8.79
C VAL A 391 18.40 7.13 9.13
N PHE A 392 18.86 6.06 8.50
CA PHE A 392 20.29 5.77 8.40
C PHE A 392 20.81 6.53 7.18
N VAL A 393 21.63 7.56 7.41
CA VAL A 393 22.30 8.31 6.35
C VAL A 393 23.64 7.65 6.07
N ASN A 394 23.89 7.29 4.80
CA ASN A 394 25.17 6.74 4.35
C ASN A 394 25.90 7.74 3.43
N HIS A 395 25.25 8.14 2.33
CA HIS A 395 25.88 8.89 1.24
C HIS A 395 25.04 10.10 0.80
N VAL A 396 24.79 11.04 1.71
CA VAL A 396 24.04 12.28 1.43
C VAL A 396 24.95 13.49 1.55
N ARG A 397 24.95 14.36 0.54
CA ARG A 397 25.87 15.51 0.48
C ARG A 397 25.62 16.46 1.65
N GLY A 398 26.68 16.72 2.43
CA GLY A 398 26.65 17.69 3.53
C GLY A 398 25.98 17.19 4.81
N ILE A 399 25.59 15.92 4.88
CA ILE A 399 25.06 15.28 6.09
C ILE A 399 26.01 14.14 6.45
N ALA A 400 26.49 14.12 7.69
CA ALA A 400 27.40 13.07 8.13
C ALA A 400 26.69 11.70 8.15
N PRO A 401 27.42 10.59 7.92
CA PRO A 401 26.87 9.27 8.13
C PRO A 401 26.43 9.07 9.58
N GLY A 402 25.26 8.47 9.78
CA GLY A 402 24.71 8.26 11.11
C GLY A 402 23.24 7.87 11.11
N ILE A 403 22.72 7.71 12.32
CA ILE A 403 21.32 7.44 12.62
C ILE A 403 20.66 8.75 13.04
N TYR A 404 19.54 9.05 12.40
CA TYR A 404 18.78 10.26 12.63
C TYR A 404 17.30 9.96 12.84
N GLU A 405 16.66 10.80 13.65
CA GLU A 405 15.21 10.94 13.72
C GLU A 405 14.79 12.16 12.89
N HIS A 406 13.77 12.04 12.04
CA HIS A 406 13.26 13.18 11.27
C HIS A 406 12.24 14.00 12.08
N ASP A 407 12.52 15.29 12.27
CA ASP A 407 11.57 16.27 12.78
C ASP A 407 10.72 16.81 11.63
N ARG A 408 9.49 16.32 11.56
CA ARG A 408 8.53 16.68 10.51
C ARG A 408 8.07 18.15 10.54
N GLU A 409 8.13 18.82 11.69
CA GLU A 409 7.63 20.19 11.84
C GLU A 409 8.68 21.20 11.38
N THR A 410 9.95 20.98 11.74
CA THR A 410 11.06 21.87 11.38
C THR A 410 11.80 21.44 10.11
N ASN A 411 11.51 20.25 9.60
CA ASN A 411 12.25 19.58 8.51
C ASN A 411 13.75 19.44 8.82
N GLU A 412 14.05 18.95 10.01
CA GLU A 412 15.41 18.73 10.50
C GLU A 412 15.66 17.25 10.76
N LEU A 413 16.92 16.82 10.72
CA LEU A 413 17.37 15.53 11.20
C LEU A 413 17.98 15.70 12.58
N VAL A 414 17.41 15.04 13.59
CA VAL A 414 17.94 14.99 14.95
C VAL A 414 18.91 13.80 15.02
N LEU A 415 20.19 14.09 15.25
CA LEU A 415 21.23 13.08 15.35
C LEU A 415 21.02 12.20 16.59
N MET A 416 20.86 10.90 16.38
CA MET A 416 20.81 9.90 17.44
C MET A 416 22.19 9.29 17.68
N LYS A 417 22.88 8.91 16.60
CA LYS A 417 24.20 8.26 16.69
C LYS A 417 25.01 8.56 15.43
N LEU A 418 26.20 9.14 15.62
CA LEU A 418 27.14 9.40 14.53
C LEU A 418 27.94 8.13 14.21
N GLY A 419 28.12 7.79 12.93
CA GLY A 419 28.93 6.64 12.54
C GLY A 419 28.56 6.05 11.19
N ASP A 420 29.38 5.12 10.71
CA ASP A 420 29.09 4.31 9.53
C ASP A 420 28.28 3.08 9.93
N PHE A 421 27.06 2.97 9.40
CA PHE A 421 26.12 1.88 9.66
C PHE A 421 25.88 1.00 8.43
N GLY A 422 26.65 1.16 7.34
CA GLY A 422 26.50 0.35 6.13
C GLY A 422 26.65 -1.15 6.41
N GLY A 423 27.62 -1.54 7.23
CA GLY A 423 27.83 -2.92 7.68
C GLY A 423 26.63 -3.47 8.48
N PHE A 424 26.19 -2.72 9.49
CA PHE A 424 25.00 -3.07 10.29
C PHE A 424 23.76 -3.29 9.41
N LEU A 425 23.50 -2.37 8.48
CA LEU A 425 22.37 -2.46 7.56
C LEU A 425 22.45 -3.72 6.70
N GLN A 426 23.63 -4.04 6.17
CA GLN A 426 23.83 -5.19 5.30
C GLN A 426 23.74 -6.52 6.05
N GLU A 427 24.32 -6.62 7.25
CA GLU A 427 24.30 -7.82 8.10
C GLU A 427 22.89 -8.17 8.58
N ASN A 428 22.05 -7.16 8.81
CA ASN A 428 20.68 -7.34 9.29
C ASN A 428 19.64 -7.38 8.14
N TYR A 429 20.09 -7.55 6.90
CA TYR A 429 19.24 -7.70 5.72
C TYR A 429 19.25 -9.14 5.19
N PHE A 430 18.07 -9.77 5.06
CA PHE A 430 17.96 -11.21 4.81
C PHE A 430 18.00 -11.61 3.33
N LEU A 431 18.00 -10.65 2.40
CA LEU A 431 17.87 -10.93 0.97
C LEU A 431 19.13 -10.51 0.20
N ALA A 432 19.52 -11.31 -0.78
CA ALA A 432 20.64 -10.98 -1.68
C ALA A 432 20.16 -10.21 -2.92
N ASN A 433 19.43 -9.12 -2.74
CA ASN A 433 18.85 -8.33 -3.84
C ASN A 433 19.05 -6.81 -3.69
N TYR A 434 19.71 -6.36 -2.62
CA TYR A 434 20.18 -5.00 -2.42
C TYR A 434 21.55 -5.01 -1.75
N ASN A 435 22.37 -4.01 -2.07
CA ASN A 435 23.49 -3.60 -1.25
C ASN A 435 23.04 -2.34 -0.49
N LEU A 436 22.86 -2.45 0.83
CA LEU A 436 22.33 -1.36 1.65
C LEU A 436 23.39 -0.30 1.95
N GLU A 437 24.68 -0.67 2.00
CA GLU A 437 25.78 0.28 2.15
C GLU A 437 25.84 1.24 0.95
N GLN A 438 25.53 0.76 -0.26
CA GLN A 438 25.49 1.60 -1.47
C GLN A 438 24.24 2.49 -1.57
N ALA A 439 23.22 2.28 -0.75
CA ALA A 439 22.07 3.19 -0.69
C ALA A 439 22.49 4.51 -0.06
N ALA A 440 21.94 5.63 -0.52
CA ALA A 440 22.28 6.94 0.03
C ALA A 440 21.69 7.12 1.44
N ALA A 441 20.47 6.63 1.65
CA ALA A 441 19.84 6.57 2.96
C ALA A 441 18.88 5.37 3.04
N VAL A 442 18.66 4.88 4.26
CA VAL A 442 17.63 3.89 4.57
C VAL A 442 16.64 4.49 5.56
N LEU A 443 15.42 4.72 5.09
CA LEU A 443 14.30 5.18 5.90
C LEU A 443 13.64 3.98 6.58
N VAL A 444 13.34 4.12 7.86
CA VAL A 444 12.75 3.09 8.71
C VAL A 444 11.51 3.67 9.38
N PRO A 445 10.32 3.52 8.76
CA PRO A 445 9.08 3.92 9.40
C PRO A 445 8.78 3.00 10.58
N ALA A 446 8.56 3.60 11.74
CA ALA A 446 8.19 2.91 12.97
C ALA A 446 6.85 3.43 13.51
N ALA A 447 6.09 2.55 14.17
CA ALA A 447 4.79 2.88 14.76
C ALA A 447 4.63 2.26 16.13
N ARG A 448 3.82 2.89 16.99
CA ARG A 448 3.43 2.38 18.31
C ARG A 448 2.35 1.31 18.19
N THR A 449 2.68 0.21 17.49
CA THR A 449 1.72 -0.80 17.03
C THR A 449 0.86 -1.34 18.16
N HIS A 450 1.46 -1.75 19.28
CA HIS A 450 0.68 -2.26 20.42
C HIS A 450 -0.23 -1.20 21.02
N THR A 451 0.19 0.06 21.09
CA THR A 451 -0.68 1.16 21.54
C THR A 451 -1.87 1.37 20.60
N VAL A 452 -1.69 1.23 19.28
CA VAL A 452 -2.82 1.27 18.33
C VAL A 452 -3.79 0.10 18.59
N LEU A 453 -3.27 -1.10 18.81
CA LEU A 453 -4.12 -2.26 19.13
C LEU A 453 -4.86 -2.09 20.47
N ASP A 454 -4.21 -1.47 21.46
CA ASP A 454 -4.82 -1.18 22.76
C ASP A 454 -5.94 -0.13 22.65
N THR A 455 -5.89 0.78 21.68
CA THR A 455 -6.88 1.86 21.51
C THR A 455 -8.05 1.49 20.61
N VAL A 456 -7.81 0.80 19.50
CA VAL A 456 -8.84 0.49 18.49
C VAL A 456 -9.07 -1.01 18.24
N GLY A 457 -8.49 -1.86 19.08
CA GLY A 457 -8.63 -3.32 19.01
C GLY A 457 -7.80 -3.97 17.89
N ASP A 458 -8.02 -5.27 17.68
CA ASP A 458 -7.22 -6.11 16.79
C ASP A 458 -7.25 -5.64 15.33
N ARG A 459 -8.35 -5.01 14.90
CA ARG A 459 -8.48 -4.40 13.57
C ARG A 459 -7.50 -3.25 13.33
N GLY A 460 -6.99 -2.62 14.40
CA GLY A 460 -5.91 -1.63 14.36
C GLY A 460 -4.65 -2.12 13.66
N LEU A 461 -4.40 -3.44 13.62
CA LEU A 461 -3.29 -4.02 12.86
C LEU A 461 -3.41 -3.69 11.35
N ARG A 462 -4.63 -3.72 10.80
CA ARG A 462 -4.87 -3.38 9.38
C ARG A 462 -4.53 -1.91 9.12
N LEU A 463 -4.91 -1.02 10.04
CA LEU A 463 -4.63 0.42 9.94
C LEU A 463 -3.12 0.69 9.98
N VAL A 464 -2.40 0.18 10.99
CA VAL A 464 -0.94 0.40 11.13
C VAL A 464 -0.21 -0.08 9.89
N ASN A 465 -0.49 -1.29 9.44
CA ASN A 465 0.16 -1.84 8.25
C ASN A 465 -0.22 -1.04 6.99
N ALA A 466 -1.48 -0.62 6.85
CA ALA A 466 -1.90 0.22 5.73
C ALA A 466 -1.14 1.55 5.71
N VAL A 467 -0.95 2.23 6.85
CA VAL A 467 -0.16 3.48 6.89
C VAL A 467 1.30 3.23 6.52
N ILE A 468 1.90 2.12 6.93
CA ILE A 468 3.27 1.76 6.50
C ILE A 468 3.34 1.49 4.99
N GLY A 469 2.36 0.77 4.43
CA GLY A 469 2.25 0.54 3.00
C GLY A 469 2.04 1.83 2.19
N ALA A 470 1.23 2.75 2.72
CA ALA A 470 1.02 4.09 2.17
C ALA A 470 2.33 4.88 2.14
N THR A 471 3.04 4.92 3.26
CA THR A 471 4.37 5.53 3.40
C THR A 471 5.33 4.98 2.34
N ALA A 472 5.41 3.65 2.20
CA ALA A 472 6.25 3.01 1.19
C ALA A 472 5.90 3.44 -0.23
N GLN A 473 4.60 3.45 -0.57
CA GLN A 473 4.15 3.86 -1.90
C GLN A 473 4.46 5.33 -2.20
N ALA A 474 4.28 6.21 -1.23
CA ALA A 474 4.59 7.63 -1.36
C ALA A 474 6.09 7.84 -1.60
N VAL A 475 6.96 7.21 -0.80
CA VAL A 475 8.41 7.28 -0.98
C VAL A 475 8.84 6.73 -2.34
N TYR A 476 8.28 5.59 -2.76
CA TYR A 476 8.54 5.02 -4.09
C TYR A 476 8.21 6.01 -5.21
N THR A 477 7.03 6.62 -5.14
CA THR A 477 6.51 7.47 -6.22
C THR A 477 7.23 8.82 -6.23
N ALA A 478 7.49 9.40 -5.06
CA ALA A 478 8.32 10.60 -4.90
C ALA A 478 9.74 10.37 -5.41
N SER A 479 10.33 9.22 -5.11
CA SER A 479 11.65 8.85 -5.63
C SER A 479 11.68 8.81 -7.15
N SER A 480 10.66 8.21 -7.77
CA SER A 480 10.54 8.20 -9.23
C SER A 480 10.45 9.61 -9.81
N ALA A 481 9.63 10.50 -9.23
CA ALA A 481 9.48 11.87 -9.71
C ALA A 481 10.72 12.74 -9.46
N ALA A 482 11.49 12.45 -8.40
CA ALA A 482 12.75 13.11 -8.08
C ALA A 482 13.98 12.54 -8.83
N GLY A 483 13.78 11.53 -9.69
CA GLY A 483 14.87 10.88 -10.42
C GLY A 483 15.81 10.06 -9.54
N MET A 484 15.30 9.51 -8.44
CA MET A 484 16.01 8.61 -7.53
C MET A 484 15.55 7.15 -7.69
N GLY A 485 16.44 6.22 -7.36
CA GLY A 485 16.05 4.85 -7.07
C GLY A 485 15.38 4.75 -5.69
N CYS A 486 14.41 3.85 -5.59
CA CYS A 486 13.86 3.39 -4.32
C CYS A 486 13.76 1.86 -4.28
N GLY A 487 13.93 1.28 -3.10
CA GLY A 487 13.80 -0.15 -2.83
C GLY A 487 13.24 -0.35 -1.44
N VAL A 488 12.25 -1.22 -1.31
CA VAL A 488 11.55 -1.44 -0.05
C VAL A 488 11.55 -2.92 0.27
N ALA A 489 11.80 -3.27 1.51
CA ALA A 489 11.88 -4.65 1.94
C ALA A 489 11.31 -4.88 3.35
N LEU A 490 10.72 -6.05 3.51
CA LEU A 490 10.24 -6.61 4.78
C LEU A 490 11.22 -7.63 5.38
N GLY A 491 12.25 -8.03 4.63
CA GLY A 491 13.22 -9.05 5.02
C GLY A 491 14.42 -8.44 5.73
N PHE A 492 14.23 -7.99 6.97
CA PHE A 492 15.29 -7.46 7.83
C PHE A 492 15.08 -7.93 9.28
N ASP A 493 16.14 -7.90 10.10
CA ASP A 493 16.03 -8.19 11.52
C ASP A 493 15.41 -7.00 12.26
N CYS A 494 14.09 -7.04 12.39
CA CYS A 494 13.30 -6.02 13.07
C CYS A 494 13.74 -5.83 14.54
N VAL A 495 14.22 -6.88 15.21
CA VAL A 495 14.68 -6.76 16.60
C VAL A 495 16.02 -6.02 16.65
N SER A 496 16.97 -6.36 15.78
CA SER A 496 18.26 -5.65 15.72
C SER A 496 18.09 -4.16 15.38
N PHE A 497 17.19 -3.83 14.44
CA PHE A 497 16.86 -2.45 14.12
C PHE A 497 16.21 -1.72 15.31
N ALA A 498 15.30 -2.36 16.03
CA ALA A 498 14.67 -1.77 17.22
C ALA A 498 15.68 -1.53 18.36
N GLU A 499 16.64 -2.44 18.54
CA GLU A 499 17.74 -2.32 19.50
C GLU A 499 18.68 -1.17 19.12
N GLU A 500 19.13 -1.12 17.86
CA GLU A 500 20.06 -0.08 17.37
C GLU A 500 19.44 1.33 17.39
N LEU A 501 18.13 1.42 17.12
CA LEU A 501 17.37 2.68 17.17
C LEU A 501 16.87 3.04 18.59
N GLY A 502 17.03 2.16 19.59
CA GLY A 502 16.56 2.41 20.95
C GLY A 502 15.04 2.56 21.09
N LEU A 503 14.25 1.82 20.31
CA LEU A 503 12.80 2.04 20.18
C LEU A 503 11.95 1.49 21.34
N ALA A 504 12.53 0.61 22.15
CA ALA A 504 11.81 -0.07 23.23
C ALA A 504 11.17 0.91 24.22
N GLU A 505 11.87 1.99 24.58
CA GLU A 505 11.38 3.01 25.52
C GLU A 505 10.19 3.81 24.98
N ARG A 506 10.06 3.89 23.64
CA ARG A 506 8.95 4.58 22.96
C ARG A 506 7.78 3.65 22.62
N GLY A 507 7.97 2.35 22.79
CA GLY A 507 7.00 1.33 22.37
C GLY A 507 6.80 1.30 20.85
N GLU A 508 7.80 1.74 20.09
CA GLU A 508 7.76 1.79 18.63
C GLU A 508 8.34 0.49 18.03
N ILE A 509 7.74 0.03 16.92
CA ILE A 509 8.20 -1.15 16.17
C ILE A 509 8.59 -0.68 14.76
N PRO A 510 9.81 -0.97 14.28
CA PRO A 510 10.19 -0.69 12.90
C PRO A 510 9.52 -1.73 11.99
N LEU A 511 8.71 -1.28 11.03
CA LEU A 511 7.84 -2.20 10.27
C LEU A 511 8.34 -2.45 8.84
N LEU A 512 9.27 -1.62 8.36
CA LEU A 512 9.75 -1.67 6.98
C LEU A 512 11.13 -0.99 6.88
N VAL A 513 11.93 -1.38 5.89
CA VAL A 513 13.11 -0.60 5.46
C VAL A 513 12.92 -0.12 4.04
N MET A 514 13.24 1.15 3.78
CA MET A 514 13.10 1.82 2.50
C MET A 514 14.41 2.49 2.12
N MET A 515 15.13 1.87 1.19
CA MET A 515 16.38 2.37 0.64
C MET A 515 16.08 3.39 -0.47
N ILE A 516 16.78 4.52 -0.43
CA ILE A 516 16.77 5.53 -1.51
C ILE A 516 18.20 5.86 -1.92
N GLY A 517 18.38 6.28 -3.17
CA GLY A 517 19.69 6.71 -3.66
C GLY A 517 19.78 6.81 -5.16
N ASN A 518 20.97 7.17 -5.65
CA ASN A 518 21.24 7.19 -7.08
C ASN A 518 21.36 5.76 -7.62
N GLU A 519 20.91 5.54 -8.85
CA GLU A 519 21.06 4.25 -9.54
C GLU A 519 22.23 4.28 -10.53
N ALA A 520 22.91 3.14 -10.69
CA ALA A 520 23.90 2.96 -11.74
C ALA A 520 23.23 3.04 -13.13
N PRO A 521 23.76 3.86 -14.06
CA PRO A 521 23.08 4.15 -15.34
C PRO A 521 23.15 3.01 -16.36
N ARG A 522 23.98 1.98 -16.15
CA ARG A 522 24.16 0.87 -17.11
C ARG A 522 23.89 -0.49 -16.46
N PRO A 523 22.95 -1.30 -17.01
CA PRO A 523 22.72 -2.67 -16.56
C PRO A 523 23.94 -3.59 -16.72
N ALA A 524 24.88 -3.26 -17.61
CA ALA A 524 26.09 -4.05 -17.87
C ALA A 524 27.18 -3.89 -16.78
N GLY A 525 27.05 -2.91 -15.89
CA GLY A 525 27.95 -2.71 -14.73
C GLY A 525 27.45 -3.38 -13.45
N TYR A 526 26.48 -4.30 -13.58
CA TYR A 526 25.91 -5.00 -12.44
C TYR A 526 26.99 -5.85 -11.76
N ARG A 527 27.40 -5.46 -10.55
CA ARG A 527 28.22 -6.33 -9.70
C ARG A 527 27.29 -7.36 -9.08
N PHE A 528 27.43 -8.61 -9.49
CA PHE A 528 26.66 -9.73 -8.95
C PHE A 528 27.13 -10.13 -7.55
N ASP A 529 28.34 -9.73 -7.18
CA ASP A 529 28.90 -9.69 -5.85
C ASP A 529 28.19 -8.59 -5.03
N ILE A 530 26.90 -8.81 -4.75
CA ILE A 530 26.32 -8.33 -3.50
C ILE A 530 27.10 -9.09 -2.44
N VAL A 531 27.88 -8.36 -1.64
CA VAL A 531 28.60 -8.95 -0.50
C VAL A 531 27.52 -9.58 0.38
N ALA A 532 27.37 -10.89 0.27
CA ALA A 532 26.59 -11.64 1.23
C ALA A 532 27.29 -11.47 2.59
N PRO A 533 26.54 -11.28 3.68
CA PRO A 533 27.11 -11.20 5.01
C PRO A 533 28.02 -12.38 5.34
#